data_AF-O16567-F1
#
_entry.id   AF-O16567-F1
#
_cell.length_a   1.000
_cell.length_b   1.000
_cell.length_c   1.000
_cell.angle_alpha   90.00
_cell.angle_beta   90.00
_cell.angle_gamma   90.00
#
_symmetry.space_group_name_H-M   'P 1'
#
loop_
_entity.id
_entity.type
_entity.pdbx_description
1 polymer ?
#
loop_
_entity_poly.entity_id
_entity_poly.type
_entity_poly.pdbx_seq_one_letter_code
_entity_poly.pdbx_strand_id
1 'polypeptide(L)'
;MRYSFTPLILLFARHSANASSLLDSSSGLTPVAAPQPAYTGRSTENFNIPWFIEILRKTNRLAVYFHCDKLKEDEIDWSIDVEYEITLKSSDGKRITKKTDHQFTKNEGYGFPKLMNWDTLIKDYLIDDSITIEVTVKITKMHGISKKALKSFDKSNEKFSDVVLSVEDKKFFVLRKVSFFFNFKT
;
A
#
# COMPACT_ATOMS: atom_id res chain seq x y z
N MET A 1 -22.18 23.92 5.35
CA MET A 1 -21.15 23.18 6.10
C MET A 1 -20.18 22.55 5.11
N ARG A 2 -18.88 22.86 5.19
CA ARG A 2 -17.85 22.16 4.42
C ARG A 2 -17.58 20.83 5.14
N TYR A 3 -18.14 19.74 4.63
CA TYR A 3 -17.81 18.41 5.12
C TYR A 3 -16.38 18.09 4.69
N SER A 4 -15.43 18.22 5.61
CA SER A 4 -14.17 17.48 5.51
C SER A 4 -14.46 16.05 5.92
N PHE A 5 -14.83 15.21 4.96
CA PHE A 5 -14.60 13.79 5.13
C PHE A 5 -13.08 13.63 5.19
N THR A 6 -12.52 13.47 6.39
CA THR A 6 -11.20 12.90 6.59
C THR A 6 -11.43 11.41 6.59
N PRO A 7 -11.30 10.71 5.45
CA PRO A 7 -11.55 9.29 5.47
C PRO A 7 -10.29 8.66 6.08
N LEU A 8 -10.40 8.22 7.32
CA LEU A 8 -9.33 7.51 8.04
C LEU A 8 -9.21 6.10 7.42
N ILE A 9 -8.71 6.02 6.19
CA ILE A 9 -8.71 4.75 5.46
C ILE A 9 -7.36 4.10 5.61
N LEU A 10 -7.39 2.94 6.28
CA LEU A 10 -6.27 2.06 6.48
C LEU A 10 -6.15 1.10 5.30
N LEU A 11 -5.08 1.22 4.52
CA LEU A 11 -4.67 0.19 3.57
C LEU A 11 -3.74 -0.79 4.26
N PHE A 12 -4.01 -2.08 4.11
CA PHE A 12 -3.14 -3.15 4.56
C PHE A 12 -2.63 -3.92 3.35
N ALA A 13 -1.33 -3.85 3.09
CA ALA A 13 -0.66 -4.72 2.14
C ALA A 13 0.26 -5.67 2.91
N ARG A 14 0.10 -6.98 2.71
CA ARG A 14 0.98 -8.01 3.24
C ARG A 14 1.66 -8.72 2.09
N HIS A 15 2.99 -8.71 2.07
CA HIS A 15 3.77 -9.38 1.04
C HIS A 15 4.81 -10.30 1.66
N SER A 16 5.04 -11.42 0.97
CA SER A 16 6.09 -12.38 1.26
C SER A 16 7.08 -12.35 0.11
N ALA A 17 8.34 -12.04 0.38
CA ALA A 17 9.41 -12.08 -0.60
C ALA A 17 10.38 -13.21 -0.26
N ASN A 18 10.81 -13.93 -1.29
CA ASN A 18 11.83 -14.96 -1.13
C ASN A 18 13.21 -14.28 -1.01
N ALA A 19 13.99 -14.61 0.03
CA ALA A 19 15.30 -13.99 0.25
C ALA A 19 16.33 -14.33 -0.84
N SER A 20 16.25 -15.51 -1.45
CA SER A 20 17.11 -15.90 -2.58
C SER A 20 16.90 -15.01 -3.81
N SER A 21 15.69 -14.47 -4.01
CA SER A 21 15.39 -13.53 -5.10
C SER A 21 15.99 -12.13 -4.89
N LEU A 22 16.55 -11.85 -3.71
CA LEU A 22 17.10 -10.56 -3.30
C LEU A 22 18.65 -10.56 -3.22
N LEU A 23 19.30 -11.63 -3.68
CA LEU A 23 20.76 -11.77 -3.61
C LEU A 23 21.47 -10.86 -4.61
N ASP A 24 22.45 -10.09 -4.12
CA ASP A 24 23.24 -9.12 -4.89
C ASP A 24 24.21 -9.84 -5.85
N SER A 25 24.27 -9.36 -7.09
CA SER A 25 25.21 -9.78 -8.13
C SER A 25 26.59 -9.16 -7.91
N SER A 26 27.22 -9.42 -6.76
CA SER A 26 28.63 -9.03 -6.55
C SER A 26 29.58 -10.10 -7.10
N SER A 27 29.62 -10.25 -8.42
CA SER A 27 30.78 -10.83 -9.11
C SER A 27 30.96 -10.16 -10.49
N GLY A 28 31.96 -9.29 -10.60
CA GLY A 28 32.48 -8.83 -11.89
C GLY A 28 32.40 -7.32 -12.14
N LEU A 29 33.58 -6.73 -12.31
CA LEU A 29 33.80 -5.41 -12.88
C LEU A 29 33.13 -5.30 -14.26
N THR A 30 31.98 -4.64 -14.39
CA THR A 30 31.55 -4.04 -15.67
C THR A 30 30.78 -2.73 -15.42
N PRO A 31 31.00 -1.68 -16.24
CA PRO A 31 30.29 -0.41 -16.11
C PRO A 31 29.03 -0.40 -17.00
N VAL A 32 27.98 -1.13 -16.63
CA VAL A 32 26.60 -0.82 -17.02
C VAL A 32 25.68 -1.30 -15.90
N ALA A 33 24.91 -0.39 -15.32
CA ALA A 33 23.97 -0.62 -14.24
C ALA A 33 22.90 -1.66 -14.63
N ALA A 34 23.17 -2.95 -14.39
CA ALA A 34 22.11 -3.94 -14.31
C ALA A 34 21.20 -3.58 -13.13
N PRO A 35 19.85 -3.64 -13.27
CA PRO A 35 18.94 -3.39 -12.16
C PRO A 35 19.27 -4.35 -11.01
N GLN A 36 19.50 -3.79 -9.81
CA GLN A 36 19.66 -4.59 -8.60
C GLN A 36 18.42 -5.47 -8.42
N PRO A 37 18.57 -6.77 -8.07
CA PRO A 37 17.44 -7.66 -7.89
C PRO A 37 16.51 -7.11 -6.79
N ALA A 38 15.30 -6.77 -7.21
CA ALA A 38 14.26 -6.20 -6.36
C ALA A 38 13.02 -7.08 -6.47
N TYR A 39 12.42 -7.40 -5.32
CA TYR A 39 11.09 -7.97 -5.28
C TYR A 39 10.08 -6.82 -5.32
N THR A 40 9.20 -6.85 -6.30
CA THR A 40 8.03 -5.98 -6.35
C THR A 40 6.81 -6.81 -5.99
N GLY A 41 6.17 -6.45 -4.87
CA GLY A 41 4.91 -7.07 -4.46
C GLY A 41 3.80 -6.80 -5.45
N ARG A 42 2.76 -7.63 -5.43
CA ARG A 42 1.57 -7.42 -6.27
C ARG A 42 0.99 -6.03 -6.03
N SER A 43 0.75 -5.31 -7.12
CA SER A 43 0.02 -4.06 -7.12
C SER A 43 -1.43 -4.27 -6.72
N THR A 44 -1.91 -3.44 -5.78
CA THR A 44 -3.29 -3.41 -5.31
C THR A 44 -3.85 -2.02 -5.55
N GLU A 45 -4.97 -1.96 -6.27
CA GLU A 45 -5.64 -0.70 -6.53
C GLU A 45 -6.52 -0.33 -5.34
N ASN A 46 -6.29 0.85 -4.79
CA ASN A 46 -7.14 1.45 -3.77
C ASN A 46 -7.25 2.95 -4.02
N PHE A 47 -8.46 3.51 -3.91
CA PHE A 47 -8.73 4.92 -4.24
C PHE A 47 -8.41 5.30 -5.69
N ASN A 48 -8.55 4.35 -6.61
CA ASN A 48 -8.16 4.48 -8.02
C ASN A 48 -6.65 4.71 -8.21
N ILE A 49 -5.86 4.35 -7.21
CA ILE A 49 -4.41 4.47 -7.23
C ILE A 49 -3.82 3.06 -7.06
N PRO A 50 -2.99 2.61 -8.00
CA PRO A 50 -2.15 1.44 -7.83
C PRO A 50 -1.11 1.66 -6.73
N TRP A 51 -1.07 0.74 -5.76
CA TRP A 51 -0.09 0.72 -4.69
C TRP A 51 0.67 -0.60 -4.65
N PHE A 52 1.98 -0.57 -4.42
CA PHE A 52 2.77 -1.78 -4.23
C PHE A 52 3.96 -1.56 -3.30
N ILE A 53 4.56 -2.66 -2.85
CA ILE A 53 5.76 -2.65 -2.01
C ILE A 53 6.94 -3.08 -2.89
N GLU A 54 8.03 -2.35 -2.84
CA GLU A 54 9.31 -2.76 -3.41
C GLU A 54 10.29 -3.09 -2.27
N ILE A 55 10.94 -4.24 -2.40
CA ILE A 55 11.89 -4.76 -1.42
C ILE A 55 13.19 -5.06 -2.18
N LEU A 56 14.29 -4.51 -1.71
CA LEU A 56 15.60 -4.79 -2.29
C LEU A 56 16.68 -4.85 -1.22
N ARG A 57 17.75 -5.58 -1.53
CA ARG A 57 18.98 -5.55 -0.77
C ARG A 57 19.84 -4.40 -1.31
N LYS A 58 20.29 -3.50 -0.42
CA LYS A 58 21.30 -2.48 -0.73
C LYS A 58 22.57 -2.81 0.04
N THR A 59 23.58 -3.36 -0.63
CA THR A 59 24.84 -3.81 -0.03
C THR A 59 24.58 -4.83 1.10
N ASN A 60 24.48 -4.38 2.36
CA ASN A 60 24.19 -5.23 3.53
C ASN A 60 22.95 -4.77 4.32
N ARG A 61 22.04 -4.04 3.68
CA ARG A 61 20.82 -3.52 4.31
C ARG A 61 19.58 -3.90 3.51
N LEU A 62 18.51 -4.27 4.22
CA LEU A 62 17.18 -4.36 3.65
C LEU A 62 16.66 -2.93 3.41
N ALA A 63 16.21 -2.67 2.18
CA ALA A 63 15.51 -1.47 1.80
C ALA A 63 14.07 -1.81 1.40
N VAL A 64 13.11 -1.00 1.83
CA VAL A 64 11.69 -1.19 1.56
C VAL A 64 11.07 0.15 1.20
N TYR A 65 10.37 0.18 0.07
CA TYR A 65 9.64 1.35 -0.42
C TYR A 65 8.17 0.99 -0.64
N PHE A 66 7.30 1.93 -0.30
CA PHE A 66 5.89 1.89 -0.64
C PHE A 66 5.66 2.84 -1.82
N HIS A 67 5.18 2.27 -2.93
CA HIS A 67 5.03 2.97 -4.19
C HIS A 67 3.59 3.40 -4.41
N CYS A 68 3.44 4.64 -4.85
CA CYS A 68 2.23 5.19 -5.41
C CYS A 68 2.42 5.33 -6.91
N ASP A 69 1.66 4.60 -7.71
CA ASP A 69 1.86 4.57 -9.16
C ASP A 69 0.58 5.02 -9.87
N LYS A 70 0.31 6.33 -9.85
CA LYS A 70 -0.88 6.87 -10.52
C LYS A 70 -0.72 6.66 -12.03
N LEU A 71 -1.70 6.03 -12.66
CA LEU A 71 -1.76 5.96 -14.12
C LEU A 71 -1.89 7.40 -14.66
N LYS A 72 -1.02 7.77 -15.60
CA LYS A 72 -0.82 9.14 -16.13
C LYS A 72 -2.00 9.67 -16.96
N GLU A 73 -3.23 9.53 -16.47
CA GLU A 73 -4.43 9.85 -17.25
C GLU A 73 -4.85 11.33 -17.20
N ASP A 74 -4.31 12.15 -16.28
CA ASP A 74 -4.78 13.54 -16.13
C ASP A 74 -3.63 14.57 -16.14
N GLU A 75 -3.82 15.69 -16.86
CA GLU A 75 -3.00 16.92 -16.79
C GLU A 75 -3.12 17.66 -15.45
N ILE A 76 -3.96 17.17 -14.54
CA ILE A 76 -4.25 17.81 -13.26
C ILE A 76 -3.18 17.43 -12.24
N ASP A 77 -2.54 18.44 -11.66
CA ASP A 77 -1.69 18.29 -10.49
C ASP A 77 -2.46 17.59 -9.36
N TRP A 78 -1.87 16.51 -8.86
CA TRP A 78 -2.45 15.70 -7.80
C TRP A 78 -1.49 15.60 -6.62
N SER A 79 -2.06 15.39 -5.45
CA SER A 79 -1.28 15.04 -4.26
C SER A 79 -2.02 14.08 -3.36
N ILE A 80 -1.27 13.20 -2.70
CA ILE A 80 -1.76 12.28 -1.68
C ILE A 80 -0.86 12.42 -0.47
N ASP A 81 -1.42 12.96 0.61
CA ASP A 81 -0.76 13.02 1.90
C ASP A 81 -1.07 11.71 2.64
N VAL A 82 -0.02 11.02 3.10
CA VAL A 82 -0.14 9.77 3.83
C VAL A 82 0.69 9.78 5.11
N GLU A 83 0.18 9.07 6.10
CA GLU A 83 0.95 8.54 7.22
C GLU A 83 1.01 7.03 7.03
N TYR A 84 2.18 6.41 7.06
CA TYR A 84 2.24 4.95 6.98
C TYR A 84 3.33 4.34 7.85
N GLU A 85 3.12 3.07 8.17
CA GLU A 85 4.03 2.25 8.94
C GLU A 85 4.40 0.99 8.16
N ILE A 86 5.69 0.69 8.12
CA ILE A 86 6.25 -0.54 7.56
C ILE A 86 6.66 -1.43 8.72
N THR A 87 6.08 -2.63 8.77
CA THR A 87 6.34 -3.63 9.81
C THR A 87 6.95 -4.89 9.20
N LEU A 88 8.14 -5.25 9.65
CA LEU A 88 8.76 -6.54 9.39
C LEU A 88 8.40 -7.50 10.54
N LYS A 89 7.94 -8.71 10.22
CA LYS A 89 7.50 -9.72 11.20
C LYS A 89 8.29 -11.02 11.08
N SER A 90 8.60 -11.63 12.21
CA SER A 90 9.14 -13.00 12.32
C SER A 90 8.06 -13.99 12.80
N SER A 91 8.38 -15.28 12.80
CA SER A 91 7.50 -16.36 13.28
C SER A 91 7.40 -16.41 14.80
N ASP A 92 8.46 -16.00 15.50
CA ASP A 92 8.52 -15.94 16.97
C ASP A 92 7.77 -14.71 17.56
N GLY A 93 7.11 -13.93 16.70
CA GLY A 93 6.30 -12.77 17.10
C GLY A 93 7.09 -11.46 17.23
N LYS A 94 8.42 -11.48 17.05
CA LYS A 94 9.20 -10.24 16.94
C LYS A 94 8.69 -9.41 15.76
N ARG A 95 8.67 -8.10 15.96
CA ARG A 95 8.32 -7.14 14.94
C ARG A 95 9.17 -5.90 15.06
N ILE A 96 9.56 -5.35 13.92
CA ILE A 96 10.14 -4.01 13.84
C ILE A 96 9.21 -3.17 12.99
N THR A 97 8.77 -2.04 13.55
CA THR A 97 7.90 -1.09 12.87
C THR A 97 8.63 0.24 12.72
N LYS A 98 8.57 0.82 11.53
CA LYS A 98 9.02 2.19 11.25
C LYS A 98 7.87 2.99 10.67
N LYS A 99 7.71 4.22 11.14
CA LYS A 99 6.65 5.14 10.72
C LYS A 99 7.24 6.31 9.97
N THR A 100 6.51 6.80 8.99
CA THR A 100 6.81 8.04 8.28
C THR A 100 5.52 8.64 7.74
N ASP A 101 5.54 9.94 7.52
CA ASP A 101 4.63 10.63 6.62
C ASP A 101 5.31 10.92 5.28
N HIS A 102 4.52 11.10 4.24
CA HIS A 102 5.00 11.53 2.92
C HIS A 102 3.85 12.13 2.11
N GLN A 103 4.19 13.05 1.21
CA GLN A 103 3.28 13.56 0.19
C GLN A 103 3.72 13.05 -1.18
N PHE A 104 2.90 12.19 -1.77
CA PHE A 104 3.10 11.77 -3.16
C PHE A 104 2.53 12.85 -4.09
N THR A 105 3.36 13.35 -5.01
CA THR A 105 2.98 14.30 -6.08
C THR A 105 3.33 13.78 -7.47
N LYS A 106 3.96 12.62 -7.54
CA LYS A 106 4.42 11.93 -8.75
C LYS A 106 4.48 10.44 -8.46
N ASN A 107 4.68 9.65 -9.50
CA ASN A 107 4.90 8.22 -9.35
C ASN A 107 6.28 7.99 -8.75
N GLU A 108 6.31 7.51 -7.51
CA GLU A 108 7.54 7.25 -6.77
C GLU A 108 7.31 6.24 -5.63
N GLY A 109 8.42 5.66 -5.19
CA GLY A 109 8.51 4.89 -3.96
C GLY A 109 9.13 5.73 -2.86
N TYR A 110 8.48 5.78 -1.70
CA TYR A 110 9.04 6.36 -0.49
C TYR A 110 9.15 5.30 0.59
N GLY A 111 10.14 5.38 1.47
CA GLY A 111 10.32 4.38 2.52
C GLY A 111 11.70 4.39 3.17
N PHE A 112 12.14 3.21 3.61
CA PHE A 112 13.34 3.07 4.44
C PHE A 112 14.45 2.39 3.65
N PRO A 113 15.48 3.13 3.16
CA PRO A 113 16.61 2.55 2.45
C PRO A 113 17.51 1.66 3.34
N LYS A 114 17.35 1.76 4.66
CA LYS A 114 18.14 1.03 5.67
C LYS A 114 17.25 0.50 6.79
N LEU A 115 16.21 -0.26 6.46
CA LEU A 115 15.27 -0.79 7.45
C LEU A 115 15.96 -1.73 8.45
N MET A 116 16.82 -2.63 7.96
CA MET A 116 17.47 -3.67 8.79
C MET A 116 18.82 -4.11 8.20
N ASN A 117 19.75 -4.58 9.04
CA ASN A 117 20.96 -5.29 8.58
C ASN A 117 20.57 -6.64 7.97
N TRP A 118 21.14 -6.97 6.81
CA TRP A 118 20.82 -8.20 6.11
C TRP A 118 21.12 -9.44 6.96
N ASP A 119 22.24 -9.47 7.67
CA ASP A 119 22.60 -10.61 8.53
C ASP A 119 21.58 -10.82 9.67
N THR A 120 21.08 -9.73 10.25
CA THR A 120 20.00 -9.78 11.26
C THR A 120 18.67 -10.24 10.65
N LEU A 121 18.37 -9.80 9.43
CA LEU A 121 17.17 -10.24 8.70
C LEU A 121 17.17 -11.76 8.51
N ILE A 122 18.28 -12.31 7.99
CA ILE A 122 18.43 -13.74 7.74
C ILE A 122 18.35 -14.53 9.04
N LYS A 123 18.97 -14.05 10.12
CA LYS A 123 19.00 -14.75 11.40
C LYS A 123 17.65 -14.75 12.12
N ASP A 124 16.99 -13.59 12.19
CA ASP A 124 15.90 -13.38 13.14
C ASP A 124 14.51 -13.27 12.48
N TYR A 125 14.44 -13.07 11.16
CA TYR A 125 13.17 -12.77 10.45
C TYR A 125 12.91 -13.65 9.22
N LEU A 126 13.90 -14.39 8.73
CA LEU A 126 13.73 -15.32 7.63
C LEU A 126 13.05 -16.59 8.13
N ILE A 127 11.94 -16.97 7.49
CA ILE A 127 11.16 -18.16 7.82
C ILE A 127 10.91 -18.90 6.53
N ASP A 128 11.36 -20.15 6.42
CA ASP A 128 11.17 -20.96 5.21
C ASP A 128 11.54 -20.20 3.92
N ASP A 129 12.71 -19.54 3.93
CA ASP A 129 13.24 -18.71 2.84
C ASP A 129 12.39 -17.47 2.49
N SER A 130 11.47 -17.07 3.37
CA SER A 130 10.54 -15.96 3.17
C SER A 130 10.63 -14.91 4.27
N ILE A 131 10.48 -13.63 3.90
CA ILE A 131 10.30 -12.51 4.83
C ILE A 131 8.88 -11.95 4.71
N THR A 132 8.24 -11.61 5.83
CA THR A 132 6.91 -11.00 5.84
C THR A 132 6.99 -9.51 6.14
N ILE A 133 6.55 -8.69 5.19
CA ILE A 133 6.42 -7.24 5.36
C ILE A 133 4.94 -6.86 5.27
N GLU A 134 4.50 -6.06 6.23
CA GLU A 134 3.19 -5.41 6.23
C GLU A 134 3.35 -3.90 6.16
N VAL A 135 2.56 -3.27 5.31
CA VAL A 135 2.46 -1.81 5.23
C VAL A 135 1.04 -1.41 5.57
N THR A 136 0.93 -0.51 6.54
CA THR A 136 -0.33 0.09 6.98
C THR A 136 -0.30 1.57 6.65
N VAL A 137 -1.22 2.03 5.81
CA VAL A 137 -1.24 3.40 5.26
C VAL A 137 -2.54 4.08 5.66
N LYS A 138 -2.45 5.31 6.14
CA LYS A 138 -3.56 6.22 6.38
C LYS A 138 -3.44 7.40 5.44
N ILE A 139 -4.39 7.53 4.53
CA ILE A 139 -4.49 8.72 3.67
C ILE A 139 -5.10 9.85 4.50
N THR A 140 -4.38 10.96 4.65
CA THR A 140 -4.83 12.12 5.44
C THR A 140 -5.46 13.19 4.55
N LYS A 141 -5.00 13.33 3.31
CA LYS A 141 -5.52 14.27 2.33
C LYS A 141 -5.29 13.75 0.92
N MET A 142 -6.21 14.06 0.01
CA MET A 142 -6.08 13.80 -1.43
C MET A 142 -6.56 15.00 -2.23
N HIS A 143 -5.83 15.36 -3.28
CA HIS A 143 -6.17 16.40 -4.24
C HIS A 143 -5.92 15.91 -5.67
N GLY A 144 -6.70 16.39 -6.63
CA GLY A 144 -6.47 16.11 -8.07
C GLY A 144 -6.70 14.66 -8.52
N ILE A 145 -7.28 13.80 -7.69
CA ILE A 145 -7.60 12.41 -8.04
C ILE A 145 -9.11 12.26 -8.10
N SER A 146 -9.62 12.01 -9.30
CA SER A 146 -11.05 11.79 -9.48
C SER A 146 -11.42 10.46 -8.80
N LYS A 147 -12.45 10.52 -7.95
CA LYS A 147 -13.09 9.30 -7.48
C LYS A 147 -13.89 8.77 -8.66
N LYS A 148 -13.31 7.89 -9.49
CA LYS A 148 -14.15 6.92 -10.24
C LYS A 148 -15.11 6.34 -9.21
N ALA A 149 -16.42 6.38 -9.51
CA ALA A 149 -17.42 5.81 -8.63
C ALA A 149 -17.19 4.31 -8.57
N LEU A 150 -16.39 3.86 -7.60
CA LEU A 150 -15.89 2.48 -7.53
C LEU A 150 -17.05 1.47 -7.50
N LYS A 151 -18.17 1.87 -6.88
CA LYS A 151 -19.49 1.22 -6.96
C LYS A 151 -20.55 2.30 -6.76
N SER A 152 -21.52 2.43 -7.66
CA SER A 152 -22.70 3.23 -7.37
C SER A 152 -23.66 2.39 -6.51
N PHE A 153 -24.21 2.99 -5.47
CA PHE A 153 -25.26 2.42 -4.65
C PHE A 153 -26.55 3.21 -4.82
N ASP A 154 -26.66 3.94 -5.92
CA ASP A 154 -27.83 4.68 -6.30
C ASP A 154 -28.96 3.74 -6.74
N LYS A 155 -30.11 4.34 -7.06
CA LYS A 155 -31.32 3.60 -7.45
C LYS A 155 -31.12 2.70 -8.67
N SER A 156 -30.14 2.97 -9.54
CA SER A 156 -29.85 2.10 -10.69
C SER A 156 -29.42 0.67 -10.27
N ASN A 157 -28.96 0.48 -9.04
CA ASN A 157 -28.59 -0.82 -8.48
C ASN A 157 -29.71 -1.49 -7.66
N GLU A 158 -30.90 -0.89 -7.57
CA GLU A 158 -32.02 -1.39 -6.77
C GLU A 158 -32.33 -2.87 -7.09
N LYS A 159 -32.35 -3.23 -8.38
CA LYS A 159 -32.63 -4.60 -8.84
C LYS A 159 -31.61 -5.66 -8.41
N PHE A 160 -30.41 -5.24 -8.03
CA PHE A 160 -29.33 -6.13 -7.59
C PHE A 160 -29.06 -6.05 -6.09
N SER A 161 -29.76 -5.15 -5.39
CA SER A 161 -29.60 -4.97 -3.96
C SER A 161 -30.51 -5.92 -3.17
N ASP A 162 -30.03 -6.37 -2.02
CA ASP A 162 -30.81 -7.16 -1.05
C ASP A 162 -31.06 -6.38 0.26
N VAL A 163 -30.50 -5.16 0.35
CA VAL A 163 -30.61 -4.22 1.47
C VAL A 163 -30.60 -2.79 0.93
N VAL A 164 -31.46 -1.95 1.51
CA VAL A 164 -31.44 -0.50 1.29
C VAL A 164 -31.04 0.19 2.59
N LEU A 165 -29.89 0.84 2.58
CA LEU A 165 -29.45 1.71 3.68
C LEU A 165 -30.00 3.11 3.43
N SER A 166 -30.71 3.67 4.41
CA SER A 166 -31.16 5.06 4.33
C SER A 166 -30.36 5.87 5.34
N VAL A 167 -29.62 6.87 4.85
CA VAL A 167 -28.88 7.84 5.67
C VAL A 167 -29.47 9.20 5.37
N GLU A 168 -30.11 9.80 6.37
CA GLU A 168 -31.00 10.95 6.17
C GLU A 168 -32.05 10.61 5.09
N ASP A 169 -32.19 11.45 4.06
CA ASP A 169 -33.13 11.26 2.95
C ASP A 169 -32.52 10.56 1.72
N LYS A 170 -31.27 10.07 1.82
CA LYS A 170 -30.61 9.33 0.74
C LYS A 170 -30.66 7.83 0.96
N LYS A 171 -31.13 7.12 -0.06
CA LYS A 171 -31.17 5.66 -0.14
C LYS A 171 -29.95 5.12 -0.89
N PHE A 172 -29.34 4.08 -0.31
CA PHE A 172 -28.21 3.35 -0.86
C PHE A 172 -28.59 1.88 -1.01
N PHE A 173 -28.56 1.37 -2.23
CA PHE A 173 -28.93 0.01 -2.61
C PHE A 173 -27.69 -0.87 -2.60
N VAL A 174 -27.53 -1.68 -1.56
CA VAL A 174 -26.32 -2.47 -1.28
C VAL A 174 -26.61 -3.97 -1.24
N LEU A 175 -25.56 -4.77 -1.43
CA LEU A 175 -25.57 -6.19 -1.14
C LEU A 175 -25.10 -6.43 0.30
N ARG A 176 -25.80 -7.26 1.07
CA ARG A 176 -25.54 -7.56 2.48
C ARG A 176 -24.13 -8.09 2.71
N LYS A 177 -23.60 -8.85 1.73
CA LYS A 177 -22.21 -9.32 1.74
C LYS A 177 -21.16 -8.20 1.65
N VAL A 178 -21.48 -7.08 1.01
CA VAL A 178 -20.56 -5.94 0.86
C VAL A 178 -20.64 -4.98 2.07
N SER A 179 -21.77 -4.95 2.78
CA SER A 179 -21.99 -4.06 3.93
C SER A 179 -21.00 -4.28 5.09
N PHE A 180 -20.44 -5.48 5.26
CA PHE A 180 -19.50 -5.77 6.35
C PHE A 180 -18.18 -4.98 6.27
N PHE A 181 -17.84 -4.43 5.10
CA PHE A 181 -16.59 -3.68 4.92
C PHE A 181 -16.71 -2.17 5.20
N PHE A 182 -17.92 -1.62 5.25
CA PHE A 182 -18.12 -0.21 5.54
C PHE A 182 -18.53 -0.02 7.00
N ASN A 183 -17.55 0.11 7.88
CA ASN A 183 -17.79 0.66 9.22
C ASN A 183 -18.04 2.17 9.08
N PHE A 184 -19.30 2.56 8.98
CA PHE A 184 -19.70 3.94 9.18
C PHE A 184 -19.60 4.24 10.68
N LYS A 185 -18.50 4.84 11.12
CA LYS A 185 -18.47 5.48 12.43
C LYS A 185 -19.27 6.77 12.35
N THR A 186 -20.39 6.80 13.06
CA THR A 186 -21.10 8.01 13.49
C THR A 186 -20.28 8.77 14.52
#